data_AF-A0A401U1C3-F1
#
_entry.id   AF-A0A401U1C3-F1
#
_cell.length_a   1.000
_cell.length_b   1.000
_cell.length_c   1.000
_cell.angle_alpha   90.00
_cell.angle_beta   90.00
_cell.angle_gamma   90.00
#
_symmetry.space_group_name_H-M   'P 1'
#
loop_
_entity.id
_entity.type
_entity.pdbx_description
1 polymer ?
#
loop_
_entity_poly.entity_id
_entity_poly.type
_entity_poly.pdbx_seq_one_letter_code
_entity_poly.pdbx_strand_id
1 'polypeptide(L)'
;SLSPPLPLPLPPGVWRGGEQERYETERWTLTAELAAELTEARRQNAALRCQRQELEKKQGQTQARLDSSSATVLYLSRQLQARRDQAAQAGFGLARLRAQPRRLRFYTGFESAAKFDGFLRLVTQEAGRIPGAGPGGAGPESGPQPSLSPGDQLLLVLSRLRLGLLLQDLAFRFRVSETTVSR
;
A
#
# COMPACT_ATOMS: atom_id res chain seq x y z
N SER A 1 71.02 -92.72 -11.84
CA SER A 1 70.75 -91.50 -11.06
C SER A 1 69.73 -90.68 -11.82
N LEU A 2 68.64 -90.32 -11.14
CA LEU A 2 67.56 -89.50 -11.65
C LEU A 2 68.04 -88.07 -11.98
N SER A 3 67.52 -87.50 -13.07
CA SER A 3 67.27 -86.07 -13.22
C SER A 3 66.19 -85.84 -14.29
N PRO A 4 65.38 -84.78 -14.13
CA PRO A 4 63.93 -84.83 -14.29
C PRO A 4 63.44 -84.53 -15.71
N PRO A 5 62.19 -84.88 -16.04
CA PRO A 5 61.61 -84.53 -17.34
C PRO A 5 61.40 -83.01 -17.46
N LEU A 6 61.81 -82.47 -18.60
CA LEU A 6 61.55 -81.11 -19.04
C LEU A 6 60.04 -80.79 -18.96
N PRO A 7 59.65 -79.57 -18.51
CA PRO A 7 58.25 -79.19 -18.49
C PRO A 7 57.73 -79.07 -19.91
N LEU A 8 56.63 -79.79 -20.18
CA LEU A 8 55.90 -79.71 -21.44
C LEU A 8 55.34 -78.29 -21.64
N PRO A 9 55.30 -77.78 -22.89
CA PRO A 9 54.70 -76.50 -23.18
C PRO A 9 53.19 -76.57 -22.89
N LEU A 10 52.73 -75.69 -21.99
CA LEU A 10 51.31 -75.54 -21.69
C LEU A 10 50.54 -75.11 -22.94
N PRO A 11 49.30 -75.60 -23.13
CA PRO A 11 48.52 -75.33 -24.33
C PRO A 11 48.15 -73.84 -24.45
N PRO A 12 48.21 -73.25 -25.65
CA PRO A 12 47.85 -71.87 -25.89
C PRO A 12 46.32 -71.71 -25.85
N GLY A 13 45.78 -71.46 -24.66
CA GLY A 13 44.34 -71.25 -24.49
C GLY A 13 43.87 -70.92 -23.07
N VAL A 14 44.67 -71.24 -22.05
CA VAL A 14 44.26 -71.11 -20.63
C VAL A 14 44.27 -69.65 -20.14
N TRP A 15 45.03 -68.75 -20.78
CA TRP A 15 45.09 -67.33 -20.41
C TRP A 15 43.87 -66.50 -20.82
N ARG A 16 42.99 -67.03 -21.69
CA ARG A 16 41.88 -66.27 -22.28
C ARG A 16 40.61 -66.23 -21.41
N GLY A 17 40.44 -67.18 -20.49
CA GLY A 17 39.25 -67.25 -19.63
C GLY A 17 39.26 -66.20 -18.50
N GLY A 18 40.40 -66.01 -17.84
CA GLY A 18 40.51 -65.08 -16.71
C GLY A 18 40.48 -63.60 -17.08
N GLU A 19 40.97 -63.23 -18.27
CA GLU A 19 40.87 -61.84 -18.78
C GLU A 19 39.44 -61.50 -19.22
N GLN A 20 38.74 -62.47 -19.80
CA GLN A 20 37.34 -62.33 -20.20
C GLN A 20 36.43 -62.13 -18.97
N GLU A 21 36.61 -62.94 -17.93
CA GLU A 21 35.86 -62.81 -16.67
C GLU A 21 36.13 -61.47 -15.98
N ARG A 22 37.38 -60.99 -15.97
CA ARG A 22 37.73 -59.67 -15.44
C ARG A 22 37.02 -58.54 -16.21
N TYR A 23 37.08 -58.59 -17.53
CA TYR A 23 36.39 -57.63 -18.38
C TYR A 23 34.87 -57.65 -18.15
N GLU A 24 34.28 -58.82 -17.99
CA GLU A 24 32.86 -58.96 -17.67
C GLU A 24 32.55 -58.36 -16.29
N THR A 25 33.36 -58.62 -15.27
CA THR A 25 33.17 -58.02 -13.94
C THR A 25 33.29 -56.49 -13.98
N GLU A 26 34.30 -55.95 -14.67
CA GLU A 26 34.49 -54.50 -14.84
C GLU A 26 33.33 -53.86 -15.61
N ARG A 27 32.85 -54.54 -16.66
CA ARG A 27 31.68 -54.09 -17.40
C ARG A 27 30.43 -54.11 -16.52
N TRP A 28 30.24 -55.15 -15.71
CA TRP A 28 29.13 -55.22 -14.75
C TRP A 28 29.23 -54.11 -13.69
N THR A 29 30.40 -53.84 -13.11
CA THR A 29 30.57 -52.76 -12.12
C THR A 29 30.30 -51.40 -12.73
N LEU A 30 30.82 -51.11 -13.92
CA LEU A 30 30.55 -49.84 -14.62
C LEU A 30 29.07 -49.67 -14.95
N THR A 31 28.39 -50.73 -15.40
CA THR A 31 26.94 -50.66 -15.64
C THR A 31 26.15 -50.46 -14.36
N ALA A 32 26.59 -51.04 -13.24
CA ALA A 32 25.95 -50.86 -11.94
C ALA A 32 26.16 -49.45 -11.38
N GLU A 33 27.36 -48.88 -11.54
CA GLU A 33 27.68 -47.49 -11.16
C GLU A 33 26.87 -46.48 -11.97
N LEU A 34 26.84 -46.62 -13.30
CA LEU A 34 26.01 -45.78 -14.17
C LEU A 34 24.52 -45.91 -13.84
N ALA A 35 24.04 -47.11 -13.53
CA ALA A 35 22.66 -47.31 -13.10
C ALA A 35 22.38 -46.61 -11.76
N ALA A 36 23.32 -46.67 -10.81
CA ALA A 36 23.21 -45.98 -9.53
C ALA A 36 23.15 -44.46 -9.72
N GLU A 37 24.06 -43.88 -10.50
CA GLU A 37 24.04 -42.44 -10.84
C GLU A 37 22.74 -42.02 -11.53
N LEU A 38 22.24 -42.84 -12.45
CA LEU A 38 20.99 -42.56 -13.16
C LEU A 38 19.78 -42.63 -12.23
N THR A 39 19.78 -43.54 -11.26
CA THR A 39 18.73 -43.58 -10.22
C THR A 39 18.80 -42.38 -9.28
N GLU A 40 20.00 -41.93 -8.92
CA GLU A 40 20.20 -40.77 -8.06
C GLU A 40 19.78 -39.47 -8.77
N ALA A 41 20.21 -39.28 -10.03
CA ALA A 41 19.77 -38.17 -10.85
C ALA A 41 18.24 -38.15 -11.06
N ARG A 42 17.60 -39.33 -11.18
CA ARG A 42 16.13 -39.44 -11.24
C ARG A 42 15.46 -39.03 -9.93
N ARG A 43 16.00 -39.44 -8.78
CA ARG A 43 15.49 -39.03 -7.45
C ARG A 43 15.60 -37.53 -7.26
N GLN A 44 16.76 -36.95 -7.61
CA GLN A 44 16.97 -35.50 -7.54
C GLN A 44 16.00 -34.74 -8.44
N ASN A 45 15.81 -35.19 -9.68
CA ASN A 45 14.81 -34.60 -10.58
C ASN A 45 13.38 -34.70 -10.02
N ALA A 46 13.02 -35.83 -9.41
CA ALA A 46 11.72 -35.98 -8.77
C ALA A 46 11.56 -35.02 -7.58
N ALA A 47 12.58 -34.90 -6.72
CA ALA A 47 12.58 -33.98 -5.59
C ALA A 47 12.46 -32.51 -6.02
N LEU A 48 13.23 -32.08 -7.03
CA LEU A 48 13.16 -30.74 -7.59
C LEU A 48 11.79 -30.43 -8.20
N ARG A 49 11.14 -31.41 -8.86
CA ARG A 49 9.77 -31.26 -9.37
C ARG A 49 8.76 -31.07 -8.24
N CYS A 50 8.87 -31.84 -7.17
CA CYS A 50 8.02 -31.68 -5.99
C CYS A 50 8.19 -30.28 -5.36
N GLN A 51 9.44 -29.84 -5.17
CA GLN A 51 9.74 -28.52 -4.60
C GLN A 51 9.21 -27.38 -5.48
N ARG A 52 9.39 -27.49 -6.81
CA ARG A 52 8.87 -26.51 -7.76
C ARG A 52 7.34 -26.43 -7.68
N GLN A 53 6.66 -27.56 -7.64
CA GLN A 53 5.20 -27.60 -7.53
C GLN A 53 4.71 -26.96 -6.22
N GLU A 54 5.44 -27.14 -5.12
CA GLU A 54 5.11 -26.50 -3.83
C GLU A 54 5.30 -24.98 -3.88
N LEU A 55 6.40 -24.51 -4.48
CA LEU A 55 6.66 -23.08 -4.65
C LEU A 55 5.62 -22.43 -5.56
N GLU A 56 5.24 -23.07 -6.67
CA GLU A 56 4.19 -22.58 -7.57
C GLU A 56 2.83 -22.47 -6.83
N LYS A 57 2.49 -23.45 -5.98
CA LYS A 57 1.30 -23.38 -5.13
C LYS A 57 1.37 -22.21 -4.13
N LYS A 58 2.50 -22.03 -3.45
CA LYS A 58 2.71 -20.91 -2.52
C LYS A 58 2.60 -19.56 -3.23
N GLN A 59 3.21 -19.44 -4.40
CA GLN A 59 3.15 -18.24 -5.24
C GLN A 59 1.71 -17.92 -5.67
N GLY A 60 0.96 -18.94 -6.11
CA GLY A 60 -0.47 -18.79 -6.43
C GLY A 60 -1.30 -18.33 -5.23
N GLN A 61 -1.05 -18.89 -4.05
CA GLN A 61 -1.74 -18.48 -2.81
C GLN A 61 -1.41 -17.04 -2.42
N THR A 62 -0.14 -16.63 -2.50
CA THR A 62 0.26 -15.24 -2.20
C THR A 62 -0.35 -14.27 -3.20
N GLN A 63 -0.39 -14.64 -4.49
CA GLN A 63 -0.99 -13.81 -5.52
C GLN A 63 -2.50 -13.63 -5.27
N ALA A 64 -3.23 -14.71 -4.99
CA ALA A 64 -4.65 -14.62 -4.67
C ALA A 64 -4.95 -13.77 -3.41
N ARG A 65 -4.08 -13.82 -2.41
CA ARG A 65 -4.17 -12.95 -1.22
C ARG A 65 -3.94 -11.47 -1.57
N LEU A 66 -2.95 -11.18 -2.41
CA LEU A 66 -2.68 -9.82 -2.90
C LEU A 66 -3.85 -9.28 -3.72
N ASP A 67 -4.40 -10.10 -4.62
CA ASP A 67 -5.55 -9.71 -5.45
C ASP A 67 -6.79 -9.44 -4.59
N SER A 68 -7.06 -10.28 -3.59
CA SER A 68 -8.15 -10.08 -2.62
C SER A 68 -7.96 -8.82 -1.78
N SER A 69 -6.73 -8.56 -1.31
CA SER A 69 -6.41 -7.35 -0.54
C SER A 69 -6.47 -6.09 -1.41
N SER A 70 -6.02 -6.15 -2.67
CA SER A 70 -6.06 -4.99 -3.56
C SER A 70 -7.51 -4.62 -3.90
N ALA A 71 -8.38 -5.61 -4.12
CA ALA A 71 -9.81 -5.38 -4.31
C ALA A 71 -10.47 -4.69 -3.11
N THR A 72 -10.17 -5.13 -1.87
CA THR A 72 -10.71 -4.50 -0.66
C THR A 72 -10.20 -3.07 -0.47
N VAL A 73 -8.91 -2.82 -0.71
CA VAL A 73 -8.33 -1.47 -0.65
C VAL A 73 -8.96 -0.54 -1.70
N LEU A 74 -9.15 -1.01 -2.94
CA LEU A 74 -9.82 -0.22 -3.98
C LEU A 74 -11.28 0.09 -3.62
N TYR A 75 -12.01 -0.90 -3.09
CA TYR A 75 -13.39 -0.71 -2.63
C TYR A 75 -13.48 0.33 -1.51
N LEU A 76 -12.64 0.20 -0.47
CA LEU A 76 -12.63 1.14 0.65
C LEU A 76 -12.18 2.54 0.22
N SER A 77 -11.18 2.64 -0.64
CA SER A 77 -10.71 3.91 -1.21
C SER A 77 -11.86 4.62 -1.95
N ARG A 78 -12.59 3.88 -2.81
CA ARG A 78 -13.75 4.41 -3.53
C ARG A 78 -14.85 4.85 -2.56
N GLN A 79 -15.12 4.10 -1.50
CA GLN A 79 -16.14 4.44 -0.51
C GLN A 79 -15.74 5.70 0.29
N LEU A 80 -14.47 5.81 0.69
CA LEU A 80 -13.93 7.00 1.36
C LEU A 80 -13.98 8.22 0.46
N GLN A 81 -13.64 8.07 -0.82
CA GLN A 81 -13.72 9.15 -1.79
C GLN A 81 -15.17 9.61 -1.98
N ALA A 82 -16.11 8.69 -2.17
CA ALA A 82 -17.53 9.02 -2.26
C ALA A 82 -18.04 9.72 -0.99
N ARG A 83 -17.65 9.27 0.21
CA ARG A 83 -17.99 9.93 1.47
C ARG A 83 -17.35 11.31 1.60
N ARG A 84 -16.12 11.49 1.14
CA ARG A 84 -15.45 12.81 1.08
C ARG A 84 -16.14 13.74 0.11
N ASP A 85 -16.53 13.25 -1.06
CA ASP A 85 -17.25 14.04 -2.06
C ASP A 85 -18.64 14.40 -1.55
N GLN A 86 -19.35 13.48 -0.87
CA GLN A 86 -20.61 13.77 -0.18
C GLN A 86 -20.42 14.76 0.97
N ALA A 87 -19.37 14.60 1.78
CA ALA A 87 -19.07 15.51 2.88
C ALA A 87 -18.70 16.89 2.38
N ALA A 88 -17.93 16.96 1.29
CA ALA A 88 -17.68 18.18 0.56
C ALA A 88 -19.03 18.74 0.10
N GLN A 89 -19.81 18.00 -0.70
CA GLN A 89 -21.13 18.37 -1.26
C GLN A 89 -22.17 18.82 -0.23
N ALA A 90 -22.13 18.29 0.98
CA ALA A 90 -23.03 18.68 2.06
C ALA A 90 -22.41 19.71 3.03
N GLY A 91 -21.18 20.18 2.80
CA GLY A 91 -20.56 21.24 3.59
C GLY A 91 -21.08 22.63 3.22
N PHE A 92 -21.50 23.40 4.23
CA PHE A 92 -21.67 24.84 4.14
C PHE A 92 -20.29 25.50 4.30
N GLY A 93 -19.87 26.31 3.33
CA GLY A 93 -18.55 26.94 3.38
C GLY A 93 -18.38 28.03 2.34
N LEU A 94 -17.47 28.96 2.59
CA LEU A 94 -17.26 30.16 1.80
C LEU A 94 -16.91 29.85 0.35
N ALA A 95 -16.08 28.83 0.10
CA ALA A 95 -15.69 28.42 -1.26
C ALA A 95 -16.91 28.11 -2.15
N ARG A 96 -17.98 27.55 -1.58
CA ARG A 96 -19.22 27.22 -2.30
C ARG A 96 -20.15 28.40 -2.43
N LEU A 97 -20.22 29.23 -1.39
CA LEU A 97 -21.03 30.45 -1.41
C LEU A 97 -20.49 31.47 -2.41
N ARG A 98 -19.18 31.53 -2.62
CA ARG A 98 -18.57 32.35 -3.68
C ARG A 98 -19.07 31.96 -5.08
N ALA A 99 -19.29 30.67 -5.33
CA ALA A 99 -19.84 30.18 -6.60
C ALA A 99 -21.34 30.49 -6.77
N GLN A 100 -22.05 30.89 -5.71
CA GLN A 100 -23.50 31.12 -5.71
C GLN A 100 -23.84 32.51 -5.14
N PRO A 101 -23.78 33.59 -5.95
CA PRO A 101 -23.88 34.98 -5.47
C PRO A 101 -25.21 35.28 -4.78
N ARG A 102 -26.31 34.63 -5.18
CA ARG A 102 -27.62 34.76 -4.51
C ARG A 102 -27.57 34.28 -3.07
N ARG A 103 -26.92 33.14 -2.80
CA ARG A 103 -26.76 32.62 -1.44
C ARG A 103 -25.77 33.47 -0.65
N LEU A 104 -24.66 33.90 -1.27
CA LEU A 104 -23.72 34.81 -0.61
C LEU A 104 -24.45 36.07 -0.11
N ARG A 105 -25.28 36.70 -0.96
CA ARG A 105 -26.09 37.86 -0.58
C ARG A 105 -27.11 37.53 0.50
N PHE A 106 -27.72 36.35 0.45
CA PHE A 106 -28.67 35.92 1.49
C PHE A 106 -28.00 35.79 2.87
N TYR A 107 -26.82 35.16 2.96
CA TYR A 107 -26.12 34.90 4.22
C TYR A 107 -25.29 36.07 4.73
N THR A 108 -24.66 36.83 3.84
CA THR A 108 -23.71 37.89 4.23
C THR A 108 -24.21 39.30 3.94
N GLY A 109 -25.16 39.44 3.01
CA GLY A 109 -25.61 40.73 2.50
C GLY A 109 -24.78 41.34 1.39
N PHE A 110 -23.60 40.81 1.10
CA PHE A 110 -22.78 41.29 0.01
C PHE A 110 -23.35 40.90 -1.35
N GLU A 111 -23.37 41.86 -2.27
CA GLU A 111 -23.91 41.67 -3.62
C GLU A 111 -22.99 40.84 -4.53
N SER A 112 -21.69 40.84 -4.24
CA SER A 112 -20.69 40.10 -5.01
C SER A 112 -19.61 39.50 -4.12
N ALA A 113 -19.03 38.39 -4.59
CA ALA A 113 -17.88 37.76 -3.94
C ALA A 113 -16.68 38.72 -3.84
N ALA A 114 -16.48 39.58 -4.84
CA ALA A 114 -15.40 40.57 -4.83
C ALA A 114 -15.52 41.58 -3.68
N LYS A 115 -16.73 42.08 -3.39
CA LYS A 115 -16.96 42.98 -2.24
C LYS A 115 -16.71 42.26 -0.92
N PHE A 116 -17.19 41.02 -0.80
CA PHE A 116 -16.92 40.18 0.35
C PHE A 116 -15.42 39.92 0.54
N ASP A 117 -14.68 39.63 -0.53
CA ASP A 117 -13.25 39.35 -0.49
C ASP A 117 -12.42 40.60 -0.14
N GLY A 118 -12.85 41.77 -0.60
CA GLY A 118 -12.28 43.05 -0.17
C GLY A 118 -12.48 43.26 1.33
N PHE A 119 -13.69 43.02 1.83
CA PHE A 119 -13.98 43.12 3.26
C PHE A 119 -13.22 42.09 4.10
N LEU A 120 -13.15 40.84 3.65
CA LEU A 120 -12.39 39.78 4.30
C LEU A 120 -10.90 40.17 4.40
N ARG A 121 -10.32 40.72 3.32
CA ARG A 121 -8.94 41.23 3.34
C ARG A 121 -8.76 42.31 4.39
N LEU A 122 -9.64 43.31 4.45
CA LEU A 122 -9.61 44.35 5.47
C LEU A 122 -9.64 43.76 6.88
N VAL A 123 -10.59 42.86 7.16
CA VAL A 123 -10.73 42.22 8.48
C VAL A 123 -9.49 41.40 8.84
N THR A 124 -8.95 40.61 7.90
CA THR A 124 -7.74 39.80 8.15
C THR A 124 -6.48 40.64 8.30
N GLN A 125 -6.39 41.77 7.60
CA GLN A 125 -5.26 42.69 7.69
C GLN A 125 -5.23 43.42 9.03
N GLU A 126 -6.40 43.81 9.56
CA GLU A 126 -6.52 44.40 10.88
C GLU A 126 -6.42 43.36 12.01
N ALA A 127 -6.84 42.12 11.78
CA ALA A 127 -6.67 41.03 12.76
C ALA A 127 -5.18 40.77 13.09
N GLY A 128 -4.29 40.91 12.10
CA GLY A 128 -2.84 40.84 12.32
C GLY A 128 -2.23 42.03 13.08
N ARG A 129 -3.01 43.11 13.30
CA ARG A 129 -2.61 44.29 14.08
C ARG A 129 -3.16 44.29 15.51
N ILE A 130 -4.02 43.34 15.86
CA ILE A 130 -4.43 43.12 17.25
C ILE A 130 -3.22 42.59 18.02
N PRO A 131 -2.72 43.27 19.07
CA PRO A 131 -1.62 42.78 19.89
C PRO A 131 -2.02 41.42 20.48
N GLY A 132 -1.44 40.33 19.96
CA GLY A 132 -1.77 38.95 20.33
C GLY A 132 -2.13 38.01 19.18
N ALA A 133 -2.32 38.49 17.95
CA ALA A 133 -2.73 37.68 16.79
C ALA A 133 -1.80 37.81 15.57
N GLY A 134 -0.50 38.05 15.79
CA GLY A 134 0.52 38.12 14.74
C GLY A 134 1.24 36.78 14.49
N PRO A 135 1.63 36.46 13.24
CA PRO A 135 2.43 35.29 12.90
C PRO A 135 3.91 35.58 13.22
N GLY A 136 4.28 35.49 14.49
CA GLY A 136 5.65 35.78 14.93
C GLY A 136 6.03 35.28 16.32
N GLY A 137 5.12 34.62 17.03
CA GLY A 137 5.43 33.93 18.29
C GLY A 137 5.76 32.47 18.04
N ALA A 138 6.97 32.19 17.55
CA ALA A 138 7.53 30.83 17.56
C ALA A 138 7.87 30.43 19.00
N GLY A 139 6.85 30.08 19.78
CA GLY A 139 6.95 29.30 21.01
C GLY A 139 6.36 27.90 20.76
N PRO A 140 6.88 26.84 21.40
CA PRO A 140 6.48 25.45 21.12
C PRO A 140 5.05 25.08 21.58
N GLU A 141 4.28 26.00 22.15
CA GLU A 141 2.92 25.77 22.63
C GLU A 141 1.91 26.24 21.56
N SER A 142 1.86 25.54 20.43
CA SER A 142 0.84 25.77 19.40
C SER A 142 -0.53 25.44 19.97
N GLY A 143 -1.30 26.48 20.32
CA GLY A 143 -2.70 26.34 20.70
C GLY A 143 -3.54 25.63 19.62
N PRO A 144 -4.76 25.17 19.95
CA PRO A 144 -5.61 24.42 19.04
C PRO A 144 -5.78 25.18 17.72
N GLN A 145 -5.40 24.54 16.61
CA GLN A 145 -5.62 25.08 15.27
C GLN A 145 -7.11 25.46 15.12
N PRO A 146 -7.43 26.66 14.64
CA PRO A 146 -8.82 27.08 14.47
C PRO A 146 -9.53 26.10 13.54
N SER A 147 -10.66 25.53 13.99
CA SER A 147 -11.42 24.54 13.23
C SER A 147 -12.06 25.09 11.96
N LEU A 148 -12.05 26.42 11.78
CA LEU A 148 -12.60 27.14 10.63
C LEU A 148 -11.57 28.09 10.04
N SER A 149 -11.60 28.22 8.71
CA SER A 149 -10.82 29.24 8.00
C SER A 149 -11.30 30.66 8.38
N PRO A 150 -10.45 31.70 8.32
CA PRO A 150 -10.86 33.08 8.61
C PRO A 150 -12.08 33.53 7.78
N GLY A 151 -12.18 33.05 6.54
CA GLY A 151 -13.33 33.32 5.68
C GLY A 151 -14.62 32.65 6.15
N ASP A 152 -14.54 31.41 6.63
CA ASP A 152 -15.71 30.69 7.18
C ASP A 152 -16.12 31.24 8.54
N GLN A 153 -15.18 31.69 9.37
CA GLN A 153 -15.47 32.40 10.62
C GLN A 153 -16.23 33.70 10.36
N LEU A 154 -15.75 34.52 9.43
CA LEU A 154 -16.44 35.76 9.06
C LEU A 154 -17.83 35.49 8.49
N LEU A 155 -17.96 34.46 7.65
CA LEU A 155 -19.23 34.03 7.11
C LEU A 155 -20.21 33.58 8.21
N LEU A 156 -19.73 32.84 9.21
CA LEU A 156 -20.52 32.39 10.36
C LEU A 156 -21.05 33.60 11.14
N VAL A 157 -20.17 34.56 11.47
CA VAL A 157 -20.53 35.78 12.20
C VAL A 157 -21.57 36.58 11.41
N LEU A 158 -21.34 36.82 10.13
CA LEU A 158 -22.29 37.57 9.28
C LEU A 158 -23.63 36.85 9.13
N SER A 159 -23.61 35.52 9.00
CA SER A 159 -24.83 34.72 8.95
C SER A 159 -25.63 34.84 10.24
N ARG A 160 -24.97 34.83 11.40
CA ARG A 160 -25.60 35.03 12.70
C ARG A 160 -26.20 36.42 12.84
N LEU A 161 -25.43 37.47 12.50
CA LEU A 161 -25.87 38.87 12.61
C LEU A 161 -27.04 39.19 11.68
N ARG A 162 -27.04 38.62 10.46
CA ARG A 162 -28.03 38.93 9.45
C ARG A 162 -29.31 38.09 9.58
N LEU A 163 -29.19 36.81 9.87
CA LEU A 163 -30.31 35.86 9.84
C LEU A 163 -30.80 35.48 11.24
N GLY A 164 -30.07 35.85 12.30
CA GLY A 164 -30.43 35.50 13.68
C GLY A 164 -30.45 34.00 13.96
N LEU A 165 -29.64 33.22 13.22
CA LEU A 165 -29.62 31.76 13.35
C LEU A 165 -29.17 31.32 14.76
N LEU A 166 -29.82 30.27 15.25
CA LEU A 166 -29.45 29.61 16.51
C LEU A 166 -28.04 29.02 16.41
N LEU A 167 -27.34 28.96 17.55
CA LEU A 167 -26.02 28.33 17.67
C LEU A 167 -26.01 26.89 17.12
N GLN A 168 -27.07 26.13 17.40
CA GLN A 168 -27.26 24.76 16.91
C GLN A 168 -27.32 24.66 15.39
N ASP A 169 -28.06 25.56 14.73
CA ASP A 169 -28.19 25.55 13.27
C ASP A 169 -26.87 25.95 12.59
N LEU A 170 -26.15 26.93 13.16
CA LEU A 170 -24.82 27.28 12.69
C LEU A 170 -23.81 26.15 12.90
N ALA A 171 -23.80 25.52 14.07
CA ALA A 171 -22.94 24.37 14.38
C ALA A 171 -23.16 23.23 13.39
N PHE A 172 -24.43 22.92 13.11
CA PHE A 172 -24.81 21.91 12.13
C PHE A 172 -24.34 22.26 10.72
N ARG A 173 -24.58 23.49 10.24
CA ARG A 173 -24.21 23.92 8.88
C ARG A 173 -22.69 23.91 8.68
N PHE A 174 -21.95 24.51 9.60
CA PHE A 174 -20.48 24.60 9.54
C PHE A 174 -19.77 23.33 10.00
N ARG A 175 -20.51 22.32 10.49
CA ARG A 175 -19.98 21.04 11.02
C ARG A 175 -18.93 21.25 12.12
N VAL A 176 -19.19 22.21 13.00
CA VAL A 176 -18.37 22.50 14.19
C VAL A 176 -19.20 22.30 15.45
N SER A 177 -18.55 22.17 16.61
CA SER A 177 -19.28 22.10 17.86
C SER A 177 -19.95 23.44 18.19
N GLU A 178 -21.07 23.42 18.91
CA GLU A 178 -21.74 24.65 19.39
C GLU A 178 -20.80 25.55 20.20
N THR A 179 -19.89 24.93 20.95
CA THR A 179 -18.85 25.63 21.70
C THR A 179 -17.88 26.41 20.81
N THR A 180 -17.64 25.97 19.57
CA THR A 180 -16.84 26.72 18.59
C THR A 180 -17.64 27.91 18.05
N VAL A 181 -18.93 27.76 17.80
CA VAL A 181 -19.80 28.85 17.28
C VAL A 181 -20.04 29.94 18.33
N SER A 182 -19.97 29.60 19.61
CA SER A 182 -20.17 30.54 20.72
C SER A 182 -18.96 31.39 21.08
N ARG A 183 -17.75 31.02 20.64
CA ARG A 183 -16.51 31.77 20.89
C ARG A 183 -16.42 32.97 19.96
#